data_AF-A0A914YVE3-F1
#
_entry.id   AF-A0A914YVE3-F1
#
_cell.length_a   1.000
_cell.length_b   1.000
_cell.length_c   1.000
_cell.angle_alpha   90.00
_cell.angle_beta   90.00
_cell.angle_gamma   90.00
#
_symmetry.space_group_name_H-M   'P 1'
#
loop_
_entity.id
_entity.type
_entity.pdbx_description
1 polymer ?
#
loop_
_entity_poly.entity_id
_entity_poly.type
_entity_poly.pdbx_seq_one_letter_code
_entity_poly.pdbx_strand_id
1 'polypeptide(L)'
;MNPNFSTPKQGYVSAVKNYVQQSRLFGEASHLLPELNSARLDTLVLNRGYRLPNISYSCLSIDTTENRFLLAGASNGDIYVADLLQVIEQKQEAVGFYRRGQLTGDGHQNYILHCDWFKNDAASFITASRDHSVKLWDTENLAVIDSYRFETDTESISGLDWNSFEPHLIAVGFSSSVVKFVDPS
;
A
#
# COMPACT_ATOMS: atom_id res chain seq x y z
N MET A 1 26.10 -6.12 18.19
CA MET A 1 25.45 -5.01 18.92
C MET A 1 24.05 -4.87 18.35
N ASN A 2 23.05 -5.12 19.18
CA ASN A 2 21.66 -5.34 18.81
C ASN A 2 20.84 -4.14 19.28
N PRO A 3 20.13 -3.38 18.43
CA PRO A 3 19.14 -2.45 18.92
C PRO A 3 17.85 -3.26 19.20
N ASN A 4 17.49 -3.30 20.48
CA ASN A 4 16.23 -3.83 20.97
C ASN A 4 15.05 -3.22 20.21
N PHE A 5 14.35 -4.03 19.41
CA PHE A 5 13.03 -3.68 18.90
C PHE A 5 11.98 -4.41 19.75
N SER A 6 11.40 -3.64 20.66
CA SER A 6 10.30 -4.06 21.52
C SER A 6 9.06 -4.39 20.68
N THR A 7 8.26 -5.32 21.19
CA THR A 7 6.92 -5.67 20.72
C THR A 7 6.04 -4.44 20.47
N PRO A 8 4.99 -4.54 19.62
CA PRO A 8 4.12 -3.41 19.33
C PRO A 8 3.53 -2.86 20.63
N LYS A 9 3.81 -1.60 20.95
CA LYS A 9 3.02 -0.89 21.95
C LYS A 9 1.59 -0.81 21.40
N GLN A 10 0.60 -1.27 22.17
CA GLN A 10 -0.84 -1.12 21.90
C GLN A 10 -1.25 0.29 21.39
N GLY A 11 -0.43 1.31 21.64
CA GLY A 11 -0.60 2.66 21.10
C GLY A 11 -0.48 2.79 19.57
N TYR A 12 0.17 1.86 18.85
CA TYR A 12 0.41 2.03 17.40
C TYR A 12 -0.83 1.69 16.56
N VAL A 13 -1.48 0.55 16.83
CA VAL A 13 -2.79 0.20 16.24
C VAL A 13 -3.84 1.24 16.61
N SER A 14 -3.81 1.73 17.85
CA SER A 14 -4.70 2.81 18.30
C SER A 14 -4.41 4.15 17.61
N ALA A 15 -3.15 4.44 17.28
CA ALA A 15 -2.77 5.63 16.52
C ALA A 15 -3.28 5.57 15.08
N VAL A 16 -3.13 4.43 14.40
CA VAL A 16 -3.69 4.21 13.06
C VAL A 16 -5.22 4.34 13.07
N LYS A 17 -5.91 3.72 14.03
CA LYS A 17 -7.37 3.80 14.16
C LYS A 17 -7.87 5.21 14.49
N ASN A 18 -7.23 5.90 15.43
CA ASN A 18 -7.55 7.30 15.73
C ASN A 18 -7.26 8.21 14.54
N TYR A 19 -6.22 7.91 13.77
CA TYR A 19 -5.84 8.69 12.61
C TYR A 19 -6.82 8.52 11.46
N VAL A 20 -7.29 7.30 11.19
CA VAL A 20 -8.34 7.01 10.19
C VAL A 20 -9.69 7.62 10.61
N GLN A 21 -10.01 7.63 11.91
CA GLN A 21 -11.20 8.34 12.40
C GLN A 21 -11.05 9.86 12.29
N GLN A 22 -9.87 10.42 12.57
CA GLN A 22 -9.60 11.83 12.37
C GLN A 22 -9.56 12.20 10.88
N SER A 23 -9.04 11.34 10.00
CA SER A 23 -8.97 11.60 8.56
C SER A 23 -10.35 11.73 7.94
N ARG A 24 -11.30 10.89 8.36
CA ARG A 24 -12.72 11.00 8.01
C ARG A 24 -13.35 12.32 8.45
N LEU A 25 -12.95 12.87 9.61
CA LEU A 25 -13.37 14.20 10.07
C LEU A 25 -12.69 15.34 9.28
N PHE A 26 -11.45 15.13 8.82
CA PHE A 26 -10.69 16.08 7.99
C PHE A 26 -11.07 16.08 6.50
N GLY A 27 -11.87 15.11 6.02
CA GLY A 27 -12.43 15.15 4.66
C GLY A 27 -13.22 16.44 4.38
N GLU A 28 -13.77 17.07 5.41
CA GLU A 28 -14.44 18.38 5.36
C GLU A 28 -13.47 19.57 5.14
N ALA A 29 -12.16 19.39 5.33
CA ALA A 29 -11.13 20.44 5.19
C ALA A 29 -10.43 20.46 3.82
N SER A 30 -10.81 19.58 2.89
CA SER A 30 -10.24 19.48 1.53
C SER A 30 -10.34 20.79 0.73
N HIS A 31 -11.32 21.64 1.06
CA HIS A 31 -11.52 22.98 0.48
C HIS A 31 -10.41 24.01 0.82
N LEU A 32 -9.49 23.70 1.72
CA LEU A 32 -8.39 24.60 2.12
C LEU A 32 -7.07 24.33 1.36
N LEU A 33 -7.01 23.28 0.53
CA LEU A 33 -5.88 23.07 -0.35
C LEU A 33 -5.96 24.09 -1.50
N PRO A 34 -4.86 24.75 -1.89
CA PRO A 34 -4.88 25.66 -3.03
C PRO A 34 -5.38 24.90 -4.25
N GLU A 35 -6.41 25.43 -4.92
CA GLU A 35 -6.94 24.87 -6.16
C GLU A 35 -5.77 24.64 -7.14
N LEU A 36 -5.42 23.37 -7.33
CA LEU A 36 -4.52 22.98 -8.41
C LEU A 36 -5.28 23.26 -9.70
N ASN A 37 -4.93 24.38 -10.34
CA ASN A 37 -5.41 24.73 -11.67
C ASN A 37 -5.44 23.45 -12.53
N SER A 38 -6.61 23.12 -13.09
CA SER A 38 -6.81 21.95 -13.95
C SER A 38 -6.15 22.11 -15.33
N ALA A 39 -4.97 22.72 -15.37
CA ALA A 39 -4.17 22.90 -16.55
C ALA A 39 -3.61 21.55 -16.99
N ARG A 40 -3.49 21.39 -18.30
CA ARG A 40 -2.79 20.26 -18.91
C ARG A 40 -1.40 20.13 -18.28
N LEU A 41 -1.02 18.89 -17.93
CA LEU A 41 0.34 18.62 -17.46
C LEU A 41 1.32 18.87 -18.60
N ASP A 42 2.05 19.99 -18.54
CA ASP A 42 2.97 20.41 -19.61
C ASP A 42 4.42 20.02 -19.33
N THR A 43 4.81 19.85 -18.06
CA THR A 43 6.18 19.44 -17.69
C THR A 43 6.22 18.68 -16.36
N LEU A 44 7.23 17.83 -16.19
CA LEU A 44 7.53 17.17 -14.92
C LEU A 44 8.50 18.01 -14.11
N VAL A 45 8.09 18.39 -12.91
CA VAL A 45 8.94 19.11 -11.94
C VAL A 45 9.15 18.23 -10.73
N LEU A 46 10.42 18.04 -10.36
CA LEU A 46 10.75 17.40 -9.09
C LEU A 46 10.34 18.32 -7.94
N ASN A 47 9.31 17.90 -7.20
CA ASN A 47 8.95 18.51 -5.93
C ASN A 47 9.77 17.91 -4.78
N ARG A 48 9.62 18.46 -3.57
CA ARG A 48 10.30 17.95 -2.37
C ARG A 48 9.97 16.47 -2.15
N GLY A 49 10.96 15.69 -1.74
CA GLY A 49 10.80 14.27 -1.42
C GLY A 49 10.49 14.04 0.05
N TYR A 50 9.65 13.05 0.32
CA TYR A 50 9.49 12.47 1.65
C TYR A 50 10.44 11.29 1.82
N ARG A 51 11.03 11.14 3.02
CA ARG A 51 11.95 10.04 3.30
C ARG A 51 11.24 8.93 4.07
N LEU A 52 10.87 7.88 3.35
CA LEU A 52 10.57 6.58 3.94
C LEU A 52 11.87 5.89 4.43
N PRO A 53 11.79 4.79 5.20
CA PRO A 53 12.97 4.04 5.61
C PRO A 53 13.93 3.72 4.46
N ASN A 54 15.22 3.58 4.77
CA ASN A 54 16.27 3.34 3.77
C ASN A 54 16.21 1.91 3.23
N ILE A 55 15.24 1.67 2.35
CA ILE A 55 14.94 0.40 1.67
C ILE A 55 14.59 0.73 0.20
N SER A 56 14.78 -0.23 -0.70
CA SER A 56 14.32 -0.09 -2.08
C SER A 56 12.81 -0.33 -2.17
N TYR A 57 12.11 0.66 -2.73
CA TYR A 57 10.70 0.57 -3.06
C TYR A 57 10.55 0.19 -4.53
N SER A 58 9.76 -0.84 -4.80
CA SER A 58 9.58 -1.42 -6.13
C SER A 58 8.26 -1.01 -6.78
N CYS A 59 7.26 -0.67 -5.96
CA CYS A 59 5.94 -0.25 -6.42
C CYS A 59 5.35 0.78 -5.47
N LEU A 60 4.54 1.69 -6.03
CA LEU A 60 3.87 2.77 -5.32
C LEU A 60 2.45 2.89 -5.85
N SER A 61 1.48 3.13 -4.97
CA SER A 61 0.11 3.49 -5.36
C SER A 61 -0.43 4.58 -4.42
N ILE A 62 -1.10 5.57 -4.98
CA ILE A 62 -1.79 6.61 -4.20
C ILE A 62 -3.26 6.22 -4.14
N ASP A 63 -3.82 6.24 -2.95
CA ASP A 63 -5.25 6.00 -2.73
C ASP A 63 -6.06 7.05 -3.52
N THR A 64 -7.01 6.59 -4.31
CA THR A 64 -7.86 7.44 -5.15
C THR A 64 -9.15 7.89 -4.47
N THR A 65 -9.47 7.31 -3.31
CA THR A 65 -10.72 7.58 -2.58
C THR A 65 -10.58 8.82 -1.71
N GLU A 66 -9.55 8.87 -0.86
CA GLU A 66 -9.23 10.01 0.00
C GLU A 66 -8.11 10.89 -0.57
N ASN A 67 -7.40 10.46 -1.63
CA ASN A 67 -6.26 11.17 -2.24
C ASN A 67 -5.17 11.56 -1.23
N ARG A 68 -5.02 10.74 -0.18
CA ARG A 68 -4.26 11.08 1.03
C ARG A 68 -3.17 10.08 1.35
N PHE A 69 -3.35 8.81 1.02
CA PHE A 69 -2.43 7.77 1.45
C PHE A 69 -1.58 7.25 0.30
N LEU A 70 -0.27 7.15 0.55
CA LEU A 70 0.68 6.48 -0.32
C LEU A 70 0.93 5.08 0.21
N LEU A 71 0.65 4.08 -0.63
CA LEU A 71 1.07 2.70 -0.46
C LEU A 71 2.42 2.50 -1.15
N ALA A 72 3.34 1.84 -0.47
CA ALA A 72 4.65 1.50 -1.02
C ALA A 72 5.04 0.07 -0.66
N GLY A 73 5.30 -0.74 -1.69
CA GLY A 73 5.85 -2.09 -1.53
C GLY A 73 7.37 -2.09 -1.62
N ALA A 74 8.01 -2.86 -0.74
CA ALA A 74 9.47 -2.87 -0.61
C ALA A 74 10.12 -4.18 -1.08
N SER A 75 11.42 -4.11 -1.38
CA SER A 75 12.25 -5.24 -1.82
C SER A 75 12.40 -6.35 -0.78
N ASN A 76 12.10 -6.09 0.49
CA ASN A 76 12.21 -7.07 1.57
C ASN A 76 10.86 -7.73 1.95
N GLY A 77 9.78 -7.43 1.23
CA GLY A 77 8.44 -7.94 1.54
C GLY A 77 7.63 -7.09 2.51
N ASP A 78 8.19 -5.98 3.02
CA ASP A 78 7.45 -5.04 3.85
C ASP A 78 6.58 -4.10 3.01
N ILE A 79 5.47 -3.65 3.59
CA ILE A 79 4.55 -2.67 2.99
C ILE A 79 4.48 -1.44 3.89
N TYR A 80 4.47 -0.27 3.26
CA TYR A 80 4.47 1.03 3.93
C TYR A 80 3.22 1.80 3.51
N VAL A 81 2.54 2.39 4.48
CA VAL A 81 1.46 3.34 4.23
C VAL A 81 1.87 4.69 4.84
N ALA A 82 2.05 5.67 3.98
CA ALA A 82 2.41 7.03 4.37
C ALA A 82 1.24 7.97 4.14
N ASP A 83 1.06 8.91 5.06
CA ASP A 83 0.09 9.97 4.89
C ASP A 83 0.73 11.17 4.19
N LEU A 84 0.17 11.53 3.04
CA LEU A 84 0.66 12.61 2.19
C LEU A 84 0.35 14.00 2.74
N LEU A 85 -0.69 14.19 3.55
CA LEU A 85 -0.91 15.46 4.24
C LEU A 85 0.22 15.75 5.21
N GLN A 86 0.73 14.75 5.93
CA GLN A 86 1.90 14.94 6.79
C GLN A 86 3.14 15.30 6.00
N VAL A 87 3.31 14.72 4.80
CA VAL A 87 4.39 15.09 3.88
C VAL A 87 4.28 16.56 3.47
N ILE A 88 3.07 17.00 3.10
CA ILE A 88 2.79 18.38 2.68
C ILE A 88 2.99 19.34 3.86
N GLU A 89 2.55 18.95 5.06
CA GLU A 89 2.67 19.71 6.31
C GLU A 89 4.06 19.61 6.97
N GLN A 90 5.00 18.87 6.39
CA GLN A 90 6.38 18.70 6.87
C GLN A 90 6.51 17.99 8.22
N LYS A 91 5.57 17.10 8.55
CA LYS A 91 5.65 16.23 9.72
C LYS A 91 6.41 14.95 9.34
N GLN A 92 7.38 14.53 10.16
CA GLN A 92 8.26 13.37 9.89
C GLN A 92 7.71 12.06 10.46
N GLU A 93 6.44 11.74 10.22
CA GLU A 93 5.86 10.49 10.72
C GLU A 93 5.20 9.69 9.60
N ALA A 94 5.69 8.46 9.38
CA ALA A 94 4.98 7.48 8.58
C ALA A 94 3.83 6.92 9.45
N VAL A 95 2.65 6.82 8.86
CA VAL A 95 1.41 6.56 9.61
C VAL A 95 1.16 5.06 9.82
N GLY A 96 1.70 4.17 8.97
CA GLY A 96 1.56 2.72 9.14
C GLY A 96 2.67 1.88 8.50
N PHE A 97 2.98 0.74 9.14
CA PHE A 97 3.95 -0.25 8.68
C PHE A 97 3.37 -1.65 8.73
N TYR A 98 3.46 -2.38 7.63
CA TYR A 98 3.13 -3.80 7.52
C TYR A 98 4.44 -4.55 7.40
N ARG A 99 4.97 -4.98 8.54
CA ARG A 99 6.17 -5.81 8.57
C ARG A 99 5.80 -7.26 8.77
N ARG A 100 6.50 -8.16 8.09
CA ARG A 100 6.29 -9.62 8.24
C ARG A 100 6.13 -10.10 9.69
N GLY A 101 6.88 -9.54 10.65
CA GLY A 101 6.81 -9.92 12.06
C GLY A 101 5.78 -9.16 12.92
N GLN A 102 5.12 -8.13 12.36
CA GLN A 102 4.12 -7.30 13.04
C GLN A 102 2.68 -7.65 12.64
N LEU A 103 2.53 -8.42 11.56
CA LEU A 103 1.23 -8.83 11.03
C LEU A 103 0.75 -10.10 11.72
N THR A 104 -0.54 -10.15 12.06
CA THR A 104 -1.22 -11.39 12.38
C THR A 104 -1.41 -12.17 11.08
N GLY A 105 -0.46 -13.03 10.73
CA GLY A 105 -0.51 -13.81 9.48
C GLY A 105 0.60 -13.45 8.49
N ASP A 106 0.97 -14.45 7.69
CA ASP A 106 2.13 -14.49 6.79
C ASP A 106 2.22 -13.29 5.85
N GLY A 107 2.95 -12.25 6.28
CA GLY A 107 3.38 -11.19 5.37
C GLY A 107 4.21 -11.74 4.20
N HIS A 108 4.47 -10.92 3.18
CA HIS A 108 5.26 -11.38 2.05
C HIS A 108 6.66 -11.81 2.47
N GLN A 109 7.14 -12.88 1.84
CA GLN A 109 8.42 -13.52 2.16
C GLN A 109 9.55 -13.06 1.25
N ASN A 110 9.23 -12.22 0.27
CA ASN A 110 10.13 -11.80 -0.80
C ASN A 110 9.68 -10.44 -1.38
N TYR A 111 10.44 -9.93 -2.34
CA TYR A 111 10.24 -8.63 -3.00
C TYR A 111 8.79 -8.43 -3.40
N ILE A 112 8.18 -7.34 -2.96
CA ILE A 112 6.91 -6.91 -3.52
C ILE A 112 7.20 -6.41 -4.93
N LEU A 113 6.40 -6.84 -5.89
CA LEU A 113 6.57 -6.49 -7.30
C LEU A 113 5.55 -5.43 -7.70
N HIS A 114 4.33 -5.55 -7.18
CA HIS A 114 3.24 -4.63 -7.45
C HIS A 114 2.39 -4.45 -6.19
N CYS A 115 1.80 -3.26 -6.06
CA CYS A 115 0.81 -2.96 -5.05
C CYS A 115 -0.22 -1.99 -5.62
N ASP A 116 -1.48 -2.14 -5.25
CA ASP A 116 -2.51 -1.18 -5.63
C ASP A 116 -3.61 -1.07 -4.58
N TRP A 117 -4.13 0.14 -4.40
CA TRP A 117 -5.30 0.39 -3.58
C TRP A 117 -6.55 -0.10 -4.27
N PHE A 118 -7.52 -0.56 -3.49
CA PHE A 118 -8.85 -0.70 -4.02
C PHE A 118 -9.41 0.68 -4.41
N LYS A 119 -9.83 0.81 -5.66
CA LYS A 119 -10.30 2.08 -6.25
C LYS A 119 -11.55 2.68 -5.58
N ASN A 120 -12.36 1.86 -4.91
CA ASN A 120 -13.63 2.30 -4.32
C ASN A 120 -13.61 2.38 -2.78
N ASP A 121 -12.56 1.88 -2.11
CA ASP A 121 -12.43 1.95 -0.65
C ASP A 121 -10.96 1.88 -0.20
N ALA A 122 -10.50 2.90 0.52
CA ALA A 122 -9.16 2.94 1.12
C ALA A 122 -8.97 1.92 2.28
N ALA A 123 -10.03 1.21 2.69
CA ALA A 123 -9.94 0.17 3.70
C ALA A 123 -9.22 -1.11 3.22
N SER A 124 -8.92 -1.24 1.93
CA SER A 124 -8.22 -2.40 1.41
C SER A 124 -7.26 -2.10 0.27
N PHE A 125 -6.25 -2.94 0.15
CA PHE A 125 -5.29 -2.89 -0.95
C PHE A 125 -4.76 -4.30 -1.25
N ILE A 126 -4.12 -4.46 -2.40
CA ILE A 126 -3.46 -5.71 -2.77
C ILE A 126 -1.97 -5.54 -2.99
N THR A 127 -1.25 -6.65 -2.87
CA THR A 127 0.15 -6.76 -3.25
C THR A 127 0.42 -8.05 -3.98
N ALA A 128 1.37 -8.03 -4.89
CA ALA A 128 1.95 -9.21 -5.54
C ALA A 128 3.44 -9.28 -5.24
N SER A 129 3.96 -10.48 -4.98
CA SER A 129 5.35 -10.68 -4.58
C SER A 129 6.06 -11.76 -5.38
N ARG A 130 7.39 -11.67 -5.38
CA ARG A 130 8.29 -12.71 -5.85
C ARG A 130 8.23 -13.99 -5.01
N ASP A 131 7.49 -14.00 -3.92
CA ASP A 131 7.16 -15.23 -3.19
C ASP A 131 6.05 -16.06 -3.86
N HIS A 132 5.60 -15.66 -5.05
CA HIS A 132 4.54 -16.27 -5.85
C HIS A 132 3.15 -16.17 -5.22
N SER A 133 2.92 -15.15 -4.38
CA SER A 133 1.59 -14.87 -3.84
C SER A 133 1.08 -13.48 -4.18
N VAL A 134 -0.24 -13.41 -4.25
CA VAL A 134 -1.01 -12.16 -4.21
C VAL A 134 -1.78 -12.15 -2.89
N LYS A 135 -1.74 -11.02 -2.19
CA LYS A 135 -2.40 -10.85 -0.89
C LYS A 135 -3.34 -9.66 -0.92
N LEU A 136 -4.51 -9.85 -0.31
CA LEU A 136 -5.48 -8.82 0.00
C LEU A 136 -5.31 -8.39 1.45
N TRP A 137 -5.33 -7.09 1.71
CA TRP A 137 -4.99 -6.51 3.00
C TRP A 137 -6.11 -5.63 3.53
N ASP A 138 -6.32 -5.71 4.83
CA ASP A 138 -7.16 -4.80 5.60
C ASP A 138 -6.29 -3.65 6.13
N THR A 139 -6.64 -2.44 5.72
CA THR A 139 -5.89 -1.23 6.07
C THR A 139 -6.02 -0.86 7.55
N GLU A 140 -7.19 -1.07 8.14
CA GLU A 140 -7.49 -0.66 9.52
C GLU A 140 -6.90 -1.65 10.54
N ASN A 141 -6.99 -2.94 10.23
CA ASN A 141 -6.55 -4.01 11.10
C ASN A 141 -5.09 -4.41 10.89
N LEU A 142 -4.43 -3.83 9.89
CA LEU A 142 -3.05 -4.14 9.49
C LEU A 142 -2.87 -5.66 9.30
N ALA A 143 -3.77 -6.29 8.54
CA ALA A 143 -3.85 -7.74 8.46
C ALA A 143 -4.07 -8.23 7.03
N VAL A 144 -3.62 -9.46 6.76
CA VAL A 144 -3.96 -10.15 5.51
C VAL A 144 -5.41 -10.63 5.64
N ILE A 145 -6.27 -10.23 4.70
CA ILE A 145 -7.64 -10.73 4.56
C ILE A 145 -7.60 -12.09 3.87
N ASP A 146 -6.93 -12.15 2.72
CA ASP A 146 -6.83 -13.35 1.89
C ASP A 146 -5.49 -13.39 1.15
N SER A 147 -5.09 -14.59 0.72
CA SER A 147 -3.83 -14.84 0.05
C SER A 147 -3.96 -15.97 -0.98
N TYR A 148 -3.76 -15.64 -2.24
CA TYR A 148 -3.65 -16.64 -3.30
C TYR A 148 -2.18 -16.93 -3.60
N ARG A 149 -1.76 -18.20 -3.51
CA ARG A 149 -0.41 -18.65 -3.86
C ARG A 149 -0.45 -19.40 -5.19
N PHE A 150 0.35 -18.96 -6.15
CA PHE A 150 0.51 -19.66 -7.42
C PHE A 150 1.51 -20.81 -7.25
N GLU A 151 1.12 -22.00 -7.70
CA GLU A 151 2.00 -23.16 -7.78
C GLU A 151 2.92 -23.03 -9.01
N THR A 152 3.95 -22.21 -8.88
CA THR A 152 4.94 -21.99 -9.94
C THR A 152 6.29 -21.64 -9.35
N ASP A 153 7.33 -22.35 -9.79
CA ASP A 153 8.72 -22.09 -9.38
C ASP A 153 9.50 -21.31 -10.46
N THR A 154 8.91 -21.17 -11.65
CA THR A 154 9.60 -20.62 -12.84
C THR A 154 8.94 -19.36 -13.38
N GLU A 155 7.66 -19.13 -13.10
CA GLU A 155 6.95 -17.94 -13.53
C GLU A 155 7.05 -16.83 -12.49
N SER A 156 7.50 -15.65 -12.91
CA SER A 156 7.45 -14.44 -12.08
C SER A 156 6.19 -13.67 -12.41
N ILE A 157 5.54 -13.12 -11.39
CA ILE A 157 4.51 -12.09 -11.60
C ILE A 157 5.19 -10.88 -12.26
N SER A 158 4.54 -10.29 -13.26
CA SER A 158 5.03 -9.15 -14.05
C SER A 158 4.05 -7.98 -14.11
N GLY A 159 2.82 -8.18 -13.66
CA GLY A 159 1.79 -7.14 -13.60
C GLY A 159 0.67 -7.53 -12.65
N LEU A 160 -0.01 -6.51 -12.12
CA LEU A 160 -1.13 -6.64 -11.20
C LEU A 160 -2.07 -5.46 -11.42
N ASP A 161 -3.37 -5.71 -11.57
CA ASP A 161 -4.37 -4.66 -11.68
C ASP A 161 -5.73 -5.10 -11.13
N TRP A 162 -6.48 -4.15 -10.58
CA TRP A 162 -7.86 -4.36 -10.13
C TRP A 162 -8.84 -4.05 -11.24
N ASN A 163 -9.89 -4.85 -11.33
CA ASN A 163 -11.06 -4.44 -12.10
C ASN A 163 -11.88 -3.42 -11.30
N SER A 164 -11.93 -2.17 -11.78
CA SER A 164 -12.68 -1.09 -11.13
C SER A 164 -14.20 -1.27 -11.13
N PHE A 165 -14.74 -2.12 -12.02
CA PHE A 165 -16.19 -2.39 -12.12
C PHE A 165 -16.60 -3.65 -11.37
N GLU A 166 -15.77 -4.69 -11.42
CA GLU A 166 -15.95 -5.95 -10.70
C GLU A 166 -14.84 -6.07 -9.65
N PRO A 167 -15.01 -5.45 -8.47
CA PRO A 167 -13.92 -5.26 -7.52
C PRO A 167 -13.34 -6.57 -6.94
N HIS A 168 -14.07 -7.66 -7.11
CA HIS A 168 -13.63 -8.99 -6.73
C HIS A 168 -12.62 -9.57 -7.74
N LEU A 169 -12.52 -9.03 -8.96
CA LEU A 169 -11.67 -9.58 -10.00
C LEU A 169 -10.31 -8.87 -10.08
N ILE A 170 -9.24 -9.62 -9.84
CA ILE A 170 -7.84 -9.16 -9.91
C ILE A 170 -7.16 -9.81 -11.10
N ALA A 171 -6.56 -9.02 -12.00
CA ALA A 171 -5.75 -9.52 -13.10
C ALA A 171 -4.27 -9.62 -12.69
N VAL A 172 -3.65 -10.77 -12.96
CA VAL A 172 -2.24 -11.06 -12.63
C VAL A 172 -1.50 -11.50 -13.88
N GLY A 173 -0.55 -10.70 -14.33
CA GLY A 173 0.32 -11.00 -15.46
C GLY A 173 1.56 -11.79 -15.03
N PHE A 174 2.01 -12.72 -15.88
CA PHE A 174 3.20 -13.54 -15.65
C PHE A 174 4.25 -13.36 -16.75
N SER A 175 5.51 -13.61 -16.41
CA SER A 175 6.63 -13.64 -17.36
C SER A 175 6.48 -14.69 -18.46
N SER A 176 5.59 -15.68 -18.28
CA SER A 176 5.25 -16.71 -19.26
C SER A 176 4.26 -16.26 -20.34
N SER A 177 3.93 -14.96 -20.42
CA SER A 177 2.90 -14.42 -21.33
C SER A 177 1.47 -14.88 -21.03
N VAL A 178 1.23 -15.34 -19.79
CA VAL A 178 -0.09 -15.73 -19.29
C VAL A 178 -0.64 -14.64 -18.38
N VAL A 179 -1.95 -14.37 -18.48
CA VAL A 179 -2.69 -13.58 -17.50
C VAL A 179 -3.66 -14.52 -16.78
N LYS A 180 -3.63 -14.53 -15.45
CA LYS A 180 -4.57 -15.27 -14.61
C LYS A 180 -5.46 -14.25 -13.88
N PHE A 181 -6.66 -14.67 -13.54
CA PHE A 181 -7.57 -13.88 -12.72
C PHE A 181 -7.69 -14.53 -11.34
N VAL A 182 -7.69 -13.71 -10.30
CA VAL A 182 -7.88 -14.11 -8.91
C VAL A 182 -9.11 -13.40 -8.38
N ASP A 183 -9.91 -14.14 -7.63
CA ASP A 183 -11.09 -13.64 -6.92
C ASP A 183 -10.93 -13.99 -5.42
N PRO A 184 -10.86 -13.01 -4.51
CA PRO A 184 -10.86 -13.27 -3.08
C PRO A 184 -12.25 -13.76 -2.65
N SER A 185 -12.32 -15.03 -2.21
CA SER A 185 -13.57 -15.74 -1.88
C SER A 185 -14.17 -15.36 -0.53
#